data_AF-A0A2N2GIQ0-F1
#
_entry.id   AF-A0A2N2GIQ0-F1
#
_cell.length_a   1.000
_cell.length_b   1.000
_cell.length_c   1.000
_cell.angle_alpha   90.00
_cell.angle_beta   90.00
_cell.angle_gamma   90.00
#
_symmetry.space_group_name_H-M   'P 1'
#
loop_
_entity.id
_entity.type
_entity.pdbx_description
1 polymer ?
#
loop_
_entity_poly.entity_id
_entity_poly.type
_entity_poly.pdbx_seq_one_letter_code
_entity_poly.pdbx_strand_id
1 'polypeptide(L)'
;MKEKFELLYGFVHCRGKTTYSAGYVDTREEAEAWVRNHREGIAPRMKIPPDDPIRYCRASWCPFKKQQAWFDMARHEIEPF
;
A
#
# COMPACT_ATOMS: atom_id res chain seq x y z
N MET A 1 -21.77 -13.89 -6.14
CA MET A 1 -20.68 -12.90 -6.18
C MET A 1 -19.56 -13.40 -5.28
N LYS A 2 -18.32 -13.42 -5.77
CA LYS A 2 -17.14 -13.59 -4.91
C LYS A 2 -16.55 -12.21 -4.69
N GLU A 3 -16.47 -11.79 -3.43
CA GLU A 3 -15.75 -10.56 -3.08
C GLU A 3 -14.26 -10.90 -2.96
N LYS A 4 -13.41 -9.98 -3.43
CA LYS A 4 -11.99 -9.98 -3.10
C LYS A 4 -11.59 -8.61 -2.60
N PHE A 5 -10.64 -8.60 -1.68
CA PHE A 5 -10.11 -7.38 -1.11
C PHE A 5 -8.68 -7.20 -1.59
N GLU A 6 -8.45 -6.15 -2.37
CA GLU A 6 -7.11 -5.76 -2.77
C GLU A 6 -6.41 -5.08 -1.60
N LEU A 7 -5.21 -5.56 -1.30
CA LEU A 7 -4.34 -4.99 -0.29
C LEU A 7 -3.50 -3.89 -0.95
N LEU A 8 -3.63 -2.66 -0.47
CA LEU A 8 -2.99 -1.51 -1.07
C LEU A 8 -1.93 -0.92 -0.14
N TYR A 9 -0.80 -0.53 -0.72
CA TYR A 9 0.20 0.27 -0.03
C TYR A 9 0.77 1.34 -0.95
N GLY A 10 1.50 2.28 -0.39
CA GLY A 10 2.32 3.17 -1.19
C GLY A 10 3.02 4.23 -0.37
N PHE A 11 3.52 5.27 -1.03
CA PHE A 11 4.36 6.29 -0.40
C PHE A 11 3.85 7.69 -0.75
N VAL A 12 3.84 8.61 0.22
CA VAL A 12 3.37 10.00 0.03
C VAL A 12 4.53 10.93 -0.24
N HIS A 13 4.94 11.09 -1.47
CA HIS A 13 6.10 11.92 -1.79
C HIS A 13 5.71 13.39 -2.05
N CYS A 14 6.66 14.33 -2.08
CA CYS A 14 6.37 15.72 -2.47
C CYS A 14 5.89 15.88 -3.92
N ARG A 15 5.98 14.80 -4.72
CA ARG A 15 5.50 14.73 -6.10
C ARG A 15 4.13 14.07 -6.23
N GLY A 16 3.53 13.62 -5.13
CA GLY A 16 2.24 12.93 -5.11
C GLY A 16 2.27 11.63 -4.31
N LYS A 17 1.14 10.92 -4.31
CA LYS A 17 0.93 9.65 -3.62
C LYS A 17 1.03 8.50 -4.61
N THR A 18 1.95 7.57 -4.40
CA THR A 18 1.99 6.30 -5.15
C THR A 18 1.04 5.29 -4.52
N THR A 19 0.51 4.40 -5.33
CA THR A 19 -0.35 3.27 -4.94
C THR A 19 0.13 2.01 -5.64
N TYR A 20 0.27 0.93 -4.88
CA TYR A 20 0.70 -0.38 -5.32
C TYR A 20 -0.19 -1.45 -4.71
N SER A 21 -0.42 -2.52 -5.47
CA SER A 21 -1.10 -3.72 -5.00
C SER A 21 -0.10 -4.64 -4.30
N ALA A 22 -0.45 -5.12 -3.11
CA ALA A 22 0.24 -6.18 -2.39
C ALA A 22 -0.42 -7.56 -2.59
N GLY A 23 -1.46 -7.63 -3.43
CA GLY A 23 -2.22 -8.84 -3.70
C GLY A 23 -3.67 -8.73 -3.26
N TYR A 24 -4.37 -9.87 -3.29
CA TYR A 24 -5.78 -9.98 -2.96
C TYR A 24 -6.00 -11.03 -1.87
N VAL A 25 -6.96 -10.78 -1.00
CA VAL A 25 -7.48 -11.75 -0.03
C VAL A 25 -8.98 -11.93 -0.23
N ASP A 26 -9.52 -13.05 0.24
CA ASP A 26 -10.92 -13.40 -0.01
C ASP A 26 -11.87 -12.84 1.06
N THR A 27 -11.34 -12.47 2.24
CA THR A 27 -12.16 -11.98 3.35
C THR A 27 -11.80 -10.54 3.75
N ARG A 28 -12.80 -9.83 4.27
CA ARG A 28 -12.61 -8.45 4.75
C ARG A 28 -11.72 -8.43 5.99
N GLU A 29 -11.89 -9.42 6.86
CA GLU A 29 -11.18 -9.56 8.13
C GLU A 29 -9.69 -9.71 7.90
N GLU A 30 -9.28 -10.50 6.90
CA GLU A 30 -7.88 -10.63 6.49
C GLU A 30 -7.30 -9.30 5.99
N ALA A 31 -8.08 -8.56 5.20
CA ALA A 31 -7.65 -7.26 4.68
C ALA A 31 -7.50 -6.22 5.79
N GLU A 32 -8.46 -6.15 6.71
CA GLU A 32 -8.41 -5.24 7.87
C GLU A 32 -7.24 -5.59 8.81
N ALA A 33 -7.02 -6.89 9.07
CA ALA A 33 -5.89 -7.35 9.86
C ALA A 33 -4.56 -6.99 9.20
N TRP A 34 -4.45 -7.13 7.88
CA TRP A 34 -3.26 -6.74 7.14
C TRP A 34 -2.96 -5.25 7.26
N VAL A 35 -3.97 -4.37 7.06
CA VAL A 35 -3.82 -2.92 7.21
C VAL A 35 -3.39 -2.56 8.63
N ARG A 36 -4.07 -3.12 9.64
CA ARG A 36 -3.76 -2.86 11.06
C ARG A 36 -2.35 -3.29 11.43
N ASN A 37 -1.96 -4.51 11.10
CA ASN A 37 -0.64 -5.06 11.45
C ASN A 37 0.51 -4.24 10.85
N HIS A 38 0.34 -3.68 9.65
CA HIS A 38 1.34 -2.81 9.05
C HIS A 38 1.37 -1.41 9.67
N ARG A 39 0.21 -0.83 10.00
CA ARG A 39 0.12 0.47 10.68
C ARG A 39 0.69 0.42 12.10
N GLU A 40 0.51 -0.70 12.80
CA GLU A 40 1.05 -0.92 14.15
C GLU A 40 2.53 -1.37 14.13
N GLY A 41 3.13 -1.58 12.95
CA GLY A 41 4.53 -1.98 12.80
C GLY A 41 4.81 -3.43 13.22
N ILE A 42 3.77 -4.26 13.37
CA ILE A 42 3.88 -5.70 13.67
C ILE A 42 4.37 -6.44 12.42
N ALA A 43 3.86 -6.06 11.25
CA ALA A 43 4.25 -6.64 9.98
C ALA A 43 5.57 -6.05 9.45
N PRO A 44 6.32 -6.80 8.62
CA PRO A 44 7.54 -6.30 7.99
C PRO A 44 7.30 -5.03 7.15
N ARG A 45 8.32 -4.17 7.07
CA ARG A 45 8.25 -2.98 6.22
C ARG A 45 8.21 -3.36 4.75
N MET A 46 7.30 -2.73 4.00
CA MET A 46 7.26 -2.85 2.55
C MET A 46 8.50 -2.24 1.92
N LYS A 47 9.10 -2.98 0.97
CA LYS A 47 10.21 -2.47 0.16
C LYS A 47 9.65 -1.43 -0.81
N ILE A 48 10.33 -0.30 -0.90
CA ILE A 48 10.04 0.72 -1.90
C ILE A 48 10.31 0.14 -3.30
N PRO A 49 9.32 0.11 -4.21
CA PRO A 49 9.53 -0.36 -5.59
C PRO A 49 10.67 0.38 -6.30
N PRO A 50 11.42 -0.27 -7.21
CA PRO A 50 12.53 0.37 -7.93
C PRO A 50 12.13 1.64 -8.69
N ASP A 51 10.92 1.67 -9.21
CA ASP A 51 10.39 2.78 -10.01
C ASP A 51 9.63 3.83 -9.19
N ASP A 52 9.63 3.73 -7.85
CA ASP A 52 8.95 4.72 -7.02
C ASP A 52 9.68 6.08 -7.08
N PRO A 53 8.94 7.20 -7.30
CA PRO A 53 9.49 8.56 -7.33
C PRO A 53 10.36 8.97 -6.14
N ILE A 54 10.18 8.35 -4.97
CA ILE A 54 11.00 8.59 -3.79
C ILE A 54 12.48 8.25 -4.05
N ARG A 55 12.79 7.28 -4.93
CA ARG A 55 14.16 6.84 -5.24
C ARG A 55 14.92 7.82 -6.12
N TYR A 56 14.23 8.53 -7.02
CA TYR A 56 14.84 9.49 -7.95
C TYR A 56 14.41 10.93 -7.70
N CYS A 57 13.86 11.22 -6.51
CA CYS A 57 13.52 12.57 -6.11
C CYS A 57 14.76 13.46 -6.01
N ARG A 58 14.78 14.53 -6.84
CA ARG A 58 15.87 15.51 -6.88
C ARG A 58 15.78 16.62 -5.82
N ALA A 59 14.73 16.65 -4.99
CA ALA A 59 14.62 17.63 -3.93
C ALA A 59 15.76 17.44 -2.91
N SER A 60 16.55 18.50 -2.70
CA SER A 60 17.70 18.52 -1.78
C SER A 60 17.26 18.28 -0.32
N TRP A 61 16.06 18.75 0.03
CA TRP A 61 15.42 18.46 1.31
C TRP A 61 13.95 18.09 1.07
N CYS A 62 13.55 16.89 1.49
CA CYS A 62 12.16 16.43 1.42
C CYS A 62 11.84 15.66 2.71
N PRO A 63 10.91 16.15 3.54
CA PRO A 63 10.55 15.48 4.80
C PRO A 63 9.94 14.09 4.54
N PHE A 64 9.41 13.87 3.34
CA PHE A 64 8.77 12.62 2.94
C PHE A 64 9.74 11.56 2.37
N LYS A 65 11.05 11.82 2.25
CA LYS A 65 12.02 10.82 1.74
C LYS A 65 12.24 9.63 2.68
N LYS A 66 11.88 9.73 3.96
CA LYS A 66 12.10 8.71 4.99
C LYS A 66 10.80 8.18 5.63
N GLN A 67 9.66 8.50 5.04
CA GLN A 67 8.36 8.11 5.58
C GLN A 67 8.12 6.61 5.48
N GLN A 68 7.22 6.12 6.33
CA GLN A 68 6.67 4.77 6.20
C GLN A 68 5.61 4.72 5.10
N ALA A 69 5.37 3.52 4.56
CA ALA A 69 4.29 3.33 3.60
C ALA A 69 2.94 3.64 4.25
N TRP A 70 2.00 4.17 3.47
CA TRP A 70 0.59 4.15 3.82
C TRP A 70 0.00 2.80 3.41
N PHE A 71 -1.06 2.38 4.10
CA PHE A 71 -1.73 1.10 3.89
C PHE A 71 -3.24 1.28 3.85
N ASP A 72 -3.90 0.60 2.93
CA ASP A 72 -5.36 0.62 2.76
C ASP A 72 -5.84 -0.70 2.13
N MET A 73 -7.15 -0.83 1.95
CA MET A 73 -7.76 -1.95 1.23
C MET A 73 -8.88 -1.48 0.32
N ALA A 74 -9.08 -2.14 -0.81
CA ALA A 74 -10.19 -1.89 -1.74
C ALA A 74 -11.01 -3.15 -1.94
N ARG A 75 -12.34 -3.00 -2.01
CA ARG A 75 -13.27 -4.10 -2.26
C ARG A 75 -13.53 -4.24 -3.75
N HIS A 76 -13.37 -5.45 -4.28
CA HIS A 76 -13.63 -5.81 -5.66
C HIS A 76 -14.73 -6.87 -5.72
N GLU A 77 -15.78 -6.57 -6.46
CA GLU A 77 -16.84 -7.53 -6.78
C GLU A 77 -16.41 -8.29 -8.04
N ILE A 78 -16.28 -9.62 -7.94
CA ILE A 78 -15.99 -10.46 -9.09
C ILE A 78 -17.31 -11.05 -9.60
N GLU A 79 -17.69 -10.63 -10.80
CA GLU A 79 -18.79 -11.26 -11.53
C GLU A 79 -18.37 -12.67 -11.99
N PRO A 80 -19.16 -13.71 -11.69
CA PRO A 80 -18.94 -15.01 -12.29
C PRO A 80 -19.30 -14.93 -13.78
N PHE A 81 -18.36 -15.36 -14.63
CA PHE A 81 -18.60 -15.61 -16.05
C PHE A 81 -19.64 -16.71 -16.26
#